data_AF-A0A2X2E0H4-F1
#
_entry.id   AF-A0A2X2E0H4-F1
#
_cell.length_a   1.000
_cell.length_b   1.000
_cell.length_c   1.000
_cell.angle_alpha   90.00
_cell.angle_beta   90.00
_cell.angle_gamma   90.00
#
_symmetry.space_group_name_H-M   'P 1'
#
loop_
_entity.id
_entity.type
_entity.pdbx_description
1 polymer ?
#
loop_
_entity_poly.entity_id
_entity_poly.type
_entity_poly.pdbx_seq_one_letter_code
_entity_poly.pdbx_strand_id
1 'polypeptide(L)'
;MGYFPDAKTERGQKHLRELTAIAKSGLRAILFYAVPHTGITQVSVAKEIDPKYDLLLKQACDAGVEILCYRINISEYDLTIGKQLPFISKG
;
A
#
# COMPACT_ATOMS: atom_id res chain seq x y z
N MET A 1 -5.90 12.20 5.33
CA MET A 1 -5.75 10.73 5.27
C MET A 1 -5.87 10.31 3.81
N GLY A 2 -5.00 9.41 3.35
CA GLY A 2 -5.08 8.78 2.03
C GLY A 2 -5.63 7.37 2.15
N TYR A 3 -6.44 6.95 1.19
CA TYR A 3 -7.03 5.62 1.17
C TYR A 3 -6.73 4.90 -0.14
N PHE A 4 -6.48 3.60 -0.06
CA PHE A 4 -6.43 2.71 -1.21
C PHE A 4 -7.22 1.42 -0.90
N PRO A 5 -7.98 0.88 -1.85
CA PRO A 5 -8.24 1.42 -3.19
C PRO A 5 -9.40 2.42 -3.20
N ASP A 6 -9.57 3.16 -4.30
CA ASP A 6 -10.69 4.05 -4.57
C ASP A 6 -11.90 3.33 -5.23
N ALA A 7 -11.67 2.13 -5.76
CA ALA A 7 -12.67 1.18 -6.23
C ALA A 7 -12.23 -0.28 -5.95
N LYS A 8 -13.15 -1.24 -6.05
CA LYS A 8 -12.79 -2.67 -5.96
C LYS A 8 -11.70 -3.02 -6.98
N THR A 9 -10.65 -3.72 -6.54
CA THR A 9 -9.46 -3.99 -7.38
C THR A 9 -9.02 -5.45 -7.33
N GLU A 10 -9.50 -6.25 -8.28
CA GLU A 10 -9.05 -7.64 -8.43
C GLU A 10 -7.56 -7.75 -8.75
N ARG A 11 -7.02 -6.77 -9.49
CA ARG A 11 -5.58 -6.68 -9.79
C ARG A 11 -4.77 -6.45 -8.52
N GLY A 12 -5.16 -5.50 -7.66
CA GLY A 12 -4.49 -5.27 -6.38
C GLY A 12 -4.55 -6.51 -5.49
N GLN A 13 -5.70 -7.19 -5.43
CA GLN A 13 -5.85 -8.45 -4.70
C GLN A 13 -4.91 -9.56 -5.22
N LYS A 14 -4.71 -9.67 -6.55
CA LYS A 14 -3.77 -10.63 -7.15
C LYS A 14 -2.33 -10.33 -6.73
N HIS A 15 -1.90 -9.08 -6.79
CA HIS A 15 -0.55 -8.70 -6.39
C HIS A 15 -0.27 -8.96 -4.91
N LEU A 16 -1.25 -8.77 -4.02
CA LEU A 16 -1.09 -9.14 -2.61
C LEU A 16 -0.83 -10.63 -2.41
N ARG A 17 -1.52 -11.50 -3.16
CA ARG A 17 -1.27 -12.96 -3.12
C ARG A 17 0.12 -13.31 -3.66
N GLU A 18 0.57 -12.65 -4.72
CA GLU A 18 1.90 -12.84 -5.29
C GLU A 18 3.01 -12.40 -4.31
N LEU A 19 2.88 -11.21 -3.72
CA LEU A 19 3.80 -10.72 -2.69
C LEU A 19 3.81 -11.63 -1.46
N THR A 20 2.65 -12.14 -1.05
CA THR A 20 2.54 -13.13 0.04
C THR A 20 3.33 -14.40 -0.28
N ALA A 21 3.23 -14.91 -1.51
CA ALA A 21 3.98 -16.10 -1.92
C ALA A 21 5.50 -15.86 -1.92
N ILE A 22 5.95 -14.67 -2.35
CA ILE A 22 7.36 -14.27 -2.31
C ILE A 22 7.85 -14.17 -0.86
N ALA A 23 7.07 -13.55 0.04
CA ALA A 23 7.43 -13.45 1.45
C ALA A 23 7.55 -14.84 2.10
N LYS A 24 6.60 -15.74 1.82
CA LYS A 24 6.61 -17.12 2.32
C LYS A 24 7.75 -17.97 1.77
N SER A 25 8.33 -17.63 0.61
CA SER A 25 9.52 -18.31 0.11
C SER A 25 10.82 -17.86 0.79
N GLY A 26 10.74 -16.93 1.75
CA GLY A 26 11.88 -16.39 2.49
C GLY A 26 12.55 -15.19 1.80
N LEU A 27 11.97 -14.68 0.71
CA LEU A 27 12.45 -13.49 0.03
C LEU A 27 11.77 -12.24 0.58
N ARG A 28 12.51 -11.13 0.61
CA ARG A 28 11.94 -9.82 1.00
C ARG A 28 10.91 -9.37 -0.04
N ALA A 29 9.70 -9.05 0.42
CA ALA A 29 8.62 -8.53 -0.40
C ALA A 29 8.11 -7.20 0.18
N ILE A 30 7.93 -6.19 -0.68
CA ILE A 30 7.48 -4.85 -0.27
C ILE A 30 6.30 -4.42 -1.12
N LEU A 31 5.24 -3.95 -0.47
CA LEU A 31 4.20 -3.15 -1.09
C LEU A 31 4.51 -1.66 -0.91
N PHE A 32 4.81 -0.98 -2.02
CA PHE A 32 5.17 0.43 -2.02
C PHE A 32 4.01 1.31 -2.51
N TYR A 33 3.42 2.09 -1.60
CA TYR A 33 2.46 3.13 -1.94
C TYR A 33 3.19 4.44 -2.25
N ALA A 34 3.29 4.75 -3.54
CA ALA A 34 3.63 6.09 -4.02
C ALA A 34 2.40 6.99 -3.85
N VAL A 35 2.53 8.10 -3.11
CA VAL A 35 1.41 8.99 -2.76
C VAL A 35 1.57 10.34 -3.50
N PRO A 36 1.05 10.46 -4.74
CA PRO A 36 1.12 11.69 -5.54
C PRO A 36 0.03 12.69 -5.16
N HIS A 37 -0.11 12.96 -3.86
CA HIS A 37 -1.08 13.93 -3.35
C HIS A 37 -0.52 14.67 -2.14
N THR A 38 -0.27 15.96 -2.31
CA THR A 38 0.43 16.82 -1.33
C THR A 38 -0.32 16.95 0.00
N GLY A 39 -1.66 16.91 -0.04
CA GLY A 39 -2.53 16.95 1.15
C GLY A 39 -2.55 15.66 1.98
N ILE A 40 -1.97 14.55 1.50
CA ILE A 40 -1.95 13.28 2.25
C ILE A 40 -0.76 13.28 3.21
N THR A 41 -1.04 12.96 4.47
CA THR A 41 -0.07 12.89 5.57
C THR A 41 0.07 11.49 6.17
N GLN A 42 -0.87 10.58 5.89
CA GLN A 42 -0.93 9.21 6.39
C GLN A 42 -1.72 8.36 5.38
N VAL A 43 -1.45 7.06 5.28
CA VAL A 43 -2.10 6.13 4.35
C VAL A 43 -2.83 5.03 5.12
N SER A 44 -4.00 4.62 4.66
CA SER A 44 -4.75 3.48 5.20
C SER A 44 -5.53 2.76 4.08
N VAL A 45 -6.14 1.63 4.41
CA VAL A 45 -6.96 0.87 3.45
C VAL A 45 -8.41 1.32 3.49
N ALA A 46 -9.04 1.42 2.33
CA ALA A 46 -10.48 1.62 2.22
C ALA A 46 -11.24 0.28 2.35
N LYS A 47 -11.35 -0.25 3.57
CA LYS A 47 -12.05 -1.52 3.83
C LYS A 47 -13.49 -1.51 3.31
N GLU A 48 -14.20 -0.39 3.40
CA GLU A 48 -15.58 -0.25 2.93
C GLU A 48 -15.69 -0.34 1.40
N ILE A 49 -14.62 -0.02 0.67
CA ILE A 49 -14.58 -0.06 -0.80
C ILE A 49 -14.21 -1.47 -1.27
N ASP A 50 -13.14 -2.04 -0.70
CA ASP A 50 -12.69 -3.39 -1.05
C ASP A 50 -12.29 -4.17 0.23
N PRO A 51 -13.25 -4.84 0.88
CA PRO A 51 -12.98 -5.62 2.10
C PRO A 51 -12.11 -6.85 1.83
N LYS A 52 -12.09 -7.34 0.58
CA LYS A 52 -11.23 -8.46 0.19
C LYS A 52 -9.78 -8.02 0.03
N TYR A 53 -9.54 -6.81 -0.47
CA TYR A 53 -8.21 -6.21 -0.48
C TYR A 53 -7.69 -6.01 0.96
N ASP A 54 -8.50 -5.49 1.88
CA ASP A 54 -8.14 -5.35 3.30
C ASP A 54 -7.72 -6.70 3.93
N LEU A 55 -8.53 -7.74 3.75
CA LEU A 55 -8.22 -9.08 4.24
C LEU A 55 -6.91 -9.61 3.68
N LEU A 56 -6.70 -9.49 2.35
CA LEU A 56 -5.49 -9.98 1.70
C LEU A 56 -4.25 -9.18 2.11
N LEU A 57 -4.39 -7.88 2.38
CA LEU A 57 -3.27 -7.06 2.82
C LEU A 57 -2.81 -7.49 4.22
N LYS A 58 -3.76 -7.74 5.13
CA LYS A 58 -3.46 -8.27 6.47
C LYS A 58 -2.72 -9.60 6.37
N GLN A 59 -3.22 -10.53 5.55
CA GLN A 59 -2.54 -11.81 5.29
C GLN A 59 -1.14 -11.63 4.69
N ALA A 60 -0.94 -10.64 3.81
CA ALA A 60 0.36 -10.34 3.24
C ALA A 60 1.33 -9.82 4.32
N CYS A 61 0.90 -8.89 5.17
CA CYS A 61 1.69 -8.41 6.29
C CYS A 61 2.06 -9.52 7.27
N ASP A 62 1.10 -10.38 7.65
CA ASP A 62 1.33 -11.52 8.53
C ASP A 62 2.34 -12.52 7.95
N ALA A 63 2.40 -12.60 6.61
CA ALA A 63 3.36 -13.42 5.90
C ALA A 63 4.75 -12.78 5.72
N GLY A 64 4.95 -11.53 6.16
CA GLY A 64 6.21 -10.82 6.10
C GLY A 64 6.34 -9.78 4.96
N VAL A 65 5.24 -9.42 4.29
CA VAL A 65 5.26 -8.31 3.32
C VAL A 65 5.35 -6.97 4.05
N GLU A 66 6.39 -6.20 3.75
CA GLU A 66 6.59 -4.85 4.29
C GLU A 66 5.70 -3.83 3.55
N ILE A 67 5.15 -2.86 4.28
CA ILE A 67 4.44 -1.73 3.68
C ILE A 67 5.30 -0.48 3.79
N LEU A 68 5.56 0.16 2.64
CA LEU A 68 6.17 1.49 2.58
C LEU A 68 5.19 2.47 1.97
N CYS A 69 5.06 3.64 2.57
CA CYS A 69 4.26 4.74 2.05
C CYS A 69 5.15 5.97 1.93
N TYR A 70 5.25 6.54 0.74
CA TYR A 70 6.06 7.72 0.51
C TYR A 70 5.26 8.78 -0.22
N ARG A 71 5.35 10.01 0.26
CA ARG A 71 4.89 11.18 -0.49
C ARG A 71 5.71 11.28 -1.77
N ILE A 72 5.05 11.55 -2.89
CA ILE A 72 5.73 12.02 -4.08
C ILE A 72 5.68 13.54 -4.07
N ASN A 73 6.86 14.16 -4.13
CA ASN A 73 6.96 15.60 -4.37
C ASN A 73 6.72 15.82 -5.85
N ILE A 74 5.81 16.73 -6.17
CA ILE A 74 5.39 17.04 -7.53
C ILE A 74 5.84 18.46 -7.83
N SER A 75 6.62 18.65 -8.89
CA SER A 75 6.97 19.96 -9.44
C SER A 75 6.57 20.00 -10.92
N GLU A 76 6.72 21.17 -11.56
CA GLU A 76 6.52 21.29 -13.01
C GLU A 76 7.59 20.54 -13.82
N TYR A 77 8.73 20.20 -13.21
CA TYR A 77 9.90 19.65 -13.89
C TYR A 77 10.13 18.16 -13.59
N ASP A 78 9.75 17.70 -12.40
CA ASP A 78 10.05 16.35 -11.93
C ASP A 78 9.06 15.80 -10.89
N LEU A 79 9.17 14.49 -10.68
CA LEU A 79 8.55 13.76 -9.58
C LEU A 79 9.65 13.09 -8.76
N THR A 80 9.73 13.40 -7.46
CA THR A 80 10.75 12.83 -6.57
C THR A 80 10.11 12.14 -5.36
N ILE A 81 10.78 11.10 -4.85
CA ILE A 81 10.36 10.45 -3.61
C ILE A 81 10.66 11.42 -2.45
N GLY A 82 9.61 11.84 -1.77
CA GLY A 82 9.68 12.73 -0.62
C GLY A 82 9.76 11.97 0.70
N LYS A 83 9.11 12.51 1.73
CA LYS A 83 9.10 11.91 3.06
C LYS A 83 8.28 10.62 3.11
N GLN A 84 8.72 9.70 3.97
CA GLN A 84 7.90 8.56 4.39
C GLN A 84 6.64 9.06 5.12
N LEU A 85 5.53 8.39 4.87
CA LEU A 85 4.25 8.60 5.54
C LEU A 85 3.93 7.35 6.38
N PRO A 86 3.29 7.50 7.54
CA PRO A 86 2.86 6.35 8.32
C PRO A 86 1.72 5.62 7.59
N PHE A 87 1.80 4.29 7.60
CA PHE A 87 0.69 3.42 7.25
C PHE A 87 -0.10 3.09 8.51
N ILE A 88 -1.41 3.30 8.49
CA ILE A 88 -2.31 3.07 9.62
C ILE A 88 -3.19 1.86 9.30
N SER A 89 -2.94 0.75 9.99
CA SER A 89 -3.87 -0.39 10.02
C SER A 89 -4.92 -0.13 11.10
N LYS A 90 -6.20 -0.08 10.73
CA LYS A 90 -7.28 -0.16 11.72
C LYS A 90 -7.50 -1.66 11.98
N GLY A 91 -7.28 -2.07 13.23
CA GLY A 91 -7.62 -3.41 13.73
C GLY A 91 -9.05 -3.80 13.38
#